data_AF-A0A7C5PRA4-F1
#
_entry.id   AF-A0A7C5PRA4-F1
#
_cell.length_a   1.000
_cell.length_b   1.000
_cell.length_c   1.000
_cell.angle_alpha   90.00
_cell.angle_beta   90.00
_cell.angle_gamma   90.00
#
_symmetry.space_group_name_H-M   'P 1'
#
loop_
_entity.id
_entity.type
_entity.pdbx_description
1 polymer ?
#
loop_
_entity_poly.entity_id
_entity_poly.type
_entity_poly.pdbx_seq_one_letter_code
_entity_poly.pdbx_strand_id
1 'polypeptide(L)'
;MIEFATAEQTAFALMEKAGIEIPDDYLGGIEAMANKEDESLSSFVLNAMMENWQAAKDDRRPMCADTGLPRYYIKVGNEAKLEGGFVALEKALRQATARATQEIPLRPNRVHPLWR
;
A
#
# COMPACT_ATOMS: atom_id res chain seq x y z
N MET A 1 6.83 25.01 6.92
CA MET A 1 5.44 24.55 7.10
C MET A 1 5.26 23.36 6.19
N ILE A 2 4.51 22.35 6.59
CA ILE A 2 4.20 21.19 5.74
C ILE A 2 2.95 21.59 4.96
N GLU A 3 3.12 21.75 3.66
CA GLU A 3 2.06 22.13 2.74
C GLU A 3 1.06 20.98 2.55
N PHE A 4 -0.20 21.32 2.32
CA PHE A 4 -1.29 20.40 2.05
C PHE A 4 -0.94 19.44 0.90
N ALA A 5 -0.43 20.00 -0.22
CA ALA A 5 -0.06 19.23 -1.40
C ALA A 5 1.08 18.23 -1.11
N THR A 6 2.00 18.59 -0.22
CA THR A 6 3.10 17.69 0.18
C THR A 6 2.55 16.51 0.97
N ALA A 7 1.64 16.75 1.91
CA ALA A 7 1.01 15.70 2.69
C ALA A 7 0.15 14.76 1.83
N GLU A 8 -0.64 15.33 0.90
CA GLU A 8 -1.48 14.58 -0.04
C GLU A 8 -0.62 13.70 -0.97
N GLN A 9 0.41 14.28 -1.60
CA GLN A 9 1.28 13.53 -2.50
C GLN A 9 2.07 12.45 -1.78
N THR A 10 2.56 12.72 -0.57
CA THR A 10 3.26 11.73 0.24
C THR A 10 2.33 10.56 0.60
N ALA A 11 1.09 10.86 1.01
CA ALA A 11 0.12 9.83 1.34
C ALA A 11 -0.25 8.97 0.13
N PHE A 12 -0.38 9.56 -1.05
CA PHE A 12 -0.62 8.82 -2.29
C PHE A 12 0.52 7.86 -2.61
N ALA A 13 1.77 8.34 -2.56
CA ALA A 13 2.94 7.50 -2.80
C ALA A 13 3.06 6.36 -1.77
N LEU A 14 2.68 6.61 -0.51
CA LEU A 14 2.65 5.56 0.51
C LEU A 14 1.56 4.52 0.24
N MET A 15 0.38 4.93 -0.22
CA MET A 15 -0.70 4.00 -0.59
C MET A 15 -0.33 3.16 -1.81
N GLU A 16 0.33 3.76 -2.80
CA GLU A 16 0.89 3.05 -3.95
C GLU A 16 1.87 1.98 -3.53
N LYS A 17 2.86 2.38 -2.75
CA LYS A 17 3.90 1.48 -2.26
C LYS A 17 3.29 0.34 -1.44
N ALA A 18 2.35 0.66 -0.53
CA ALA A 18 1.69 -0.35 0.30
C ALA A 18 0.78 -1.31 -0.48
N GLY A 19 0.21 -0.88 -1.60
CA GLY A 19 -0.67 -1.71 -2.43
C GLY A 19 0.09 -2.61 -3.41
N ILE A 20 1.25 -2.17 -3.90
CA ILE A 20 1.98 -2.81 -4.99
C ILE A 20 3.24 -3.51 -4.50
N GLU A 21 4.01 -2.91 -3.59
CA GLU A 21 5.34 -3.40 -3.21
C GLU A 21 5.30 -4.24 -1.94
N ILE A 22 6.18 -5.24 -1.88
CA ILE A 22 6.55 -5.95 -0.65
C ILE A 22 7.96 -5.50 -0.24
N PRO A 23 8.27 -5.41 1.06
CA PRO A 23 9.62 -5.15 1.55
C PRO A 23 10.69 -6.14 1.03
N ASP A 24 11.88 -5.63 0.69
CA ASP A 24 12.98 -6.44 0.12
C ASP A 24 13.45 -7.58 1.04
N ASP A 25 13.37 -7.40 2.36
CA ASP A 25 13.69 -8.44 3.34
C ASP A 25 12.72 -9.63 3.27
N TYR A 26 11.45 -9.35 2.98
CA TYR A 26 10.46 -10.39 2.75
C TYR A 26 10.71 -11.13 1.43
N LEU A 27 11.13 -10.44 0.36
CA LEU A 27 11.54 -11.10 -0.89
C LEU A 27 12.66 -12.09 -0.65
N GLY A 28 13.75 -11.61 -0.04
CA GLY A 28 14.92 -12.42 0.24
C GLY A 28 14.58 -13.63 1.13
N GLY A 29 13.61 -13.46 2.04
CA GLY A 29 13.06 -14.56 2.83
C GLY A 29 12.35 -15.62 1.98
N ILE A 30 11.46 -15.20 1.08
CA ILE A 30 10.74 -16.11 0.16
C ILE A 30 11.72 -16.82 -0.77
N GLU A 31 12.69 -16.10 -1.36
CA GLU A 31 13.73 -16.67 -2.22
C GLU A 31 14.57 -17.71 -1.47
N ALA A 32 14.99 -17.39 -0.24
CA ALA A 32 15.76 -18.33 0.58
C ALA A 32 14.97 -19.58 0.96
N MET A 33 13.65 -19.47 1.15
CA MET A 33 12.78 -20.63 1.38
C MET A 33 12.59 -21.45 0.11
N ALA A 34 12.34 -20.81 -1.04
CA ALA A 34 12.17 -21.48 -2.32
C ALA A 34 13.41 -22.30 -2.72
N ASN A 35 14.61 -21.80 -2.39
CA ASN A 35 15.88 -22.49 -2.65
C ASN A 35 16.15 -23.70 -1.73
N LYS A 36 15.39 -23.86 -0.64
CA LYS A 36 15.56 -24.95 0.36
C LYS A 36 14.39 -25.92 0.40
N GLU A 37 13.27 -25.56 -0.22
CA GLU A 37 12.07 -26.39 -0.22
C GLU A 37 12.22 -27.51 -1.25
N ASP A 38 12.01 -28.74 -0.80
CA ASP A 38 12.11 -29.93 -1.65
C ASP A 38 10.71 -30.44 -2.05
N GLU A 39 9.66 -30.03 -1.34
CA GLU A 39 8.30 -30.45 -1.63
C GLU A 39 7.75 -29.69 -2.85
N SER A 40 7.24 -30.46 -3.82
CA SER A 40 6.82 -29.97 -5.13
C SER A 40 5.74 -28.88 -5.08
N LEU A 41 4.72 -29.05 -4.24
CA LEU A 41 3.59 -28.13 -4.15
C LEU A 41 4.00 -26.84 -3.43
N SER A 42 4.74 -26.96 -2.34
CA SER A 42 5.25 -25.84 -1.55
C SER A 42 6.19 -24.97 -2.39
N SER A 43 7.11 -25.60 -3.13
CA SER A 43 8.00 -24.92 -4.07
C SER A 43 7.23 -24.17 -5.17
N PHE A 44 6.20 -24.81 -5.74
CA PHE A 44 5.33 -24.18 -6.73
C PHE A 44 4.66 -22.92 -6.18
N VAL A 45 4.12 -22.97 -4.95
CA VAL A 45 3.47 -21.82 -4.32
C VAL A 45 4.45 -20.67 -4.11
N LEU A 46 5.66 -20.93 -3.61
CA LEU A 46 6.68 -19.90 -3.41
C LEU A 46 7.09 -19.23 -4.73
N ASN A 47 7.25 -20.01 -5.79
CA ASN A 47 7.54 -19.48 -7.13
C ASN A 47 6.39 -18.62 -7.67
N ALA A 48 5.14 -19.07 -7.53
CA ALA A 48 3.97 -18.31 -7.94
C ALA A 48 3.85 -16.97 -7.18
N MET A 49 4.24 -16.92 -5.90
CA MET A 49 4.28 -15.67 -5.14
C MET A 49 5.31 -14.68 -5.72
N MET A 50 6.49 -15.16 -6.13
CA MET A 50 7.53 -14.33 -6.74
C MET A 50 7.13 -13.85 -8.15
N GLU A 51 6.51 -14.72 -8.96
CA GLU A 51 5.96 -14.34 -10.27
C GLU A 51 4.87 -13.27 -10.14
N ASN A 52 3.94 -13.45 -9.20
CA ASN A 52 2.88 -12.47 -8.92
C ASN A 52 3.45 -11.13 -8.46
N TRP A 53 4.51 -11.13 -7.64
CA TRP A 53 5.22 -9.91 -7.29
C TRP A 53 5.72 -9.21 -8.54
N GLN A 54 6.53 -9.88 -9.35
CA GLN A 54 7.16 -9.27 -10.52
C GLN A 54 6.09 -8.66 -11.45
N ALA A 55 5.00 -9.39 -11.69
CA ALA A 55 3.86 -8.89 -12.45
C ALA A 55 3.22 -7.65 -11.82
N ALA A 56 2.96 -7.66 -10.50
CA ALA A 56 2.37 -6.52 -9.79
C ALA A 56 3.24 -5.25 -9.90
N LYS A 57 4.57 -5.41 -9.79
CA LYS A 57 5.53 -4.31 -9.90
C LYS A 57 5.61 -3.74 -11.33
N ASP A 58 5.71 -4.62 -12.33
CA ASP A 58 5.83 -4.22 -13.73
C ASP A 58 4.55 -3.58 -14.26
N ASP A 59 3.40 -4.16 -13.92
CA ASP A 59 2.09 -3.65 -14.34
C ASP A 59 1.62 -2.46 -13.48
N ARG A 60 2.29 -2.19 -12.36
CA ARG A 60 1.89 -1.21 -11.33
C ARG A 60 0.47 -1.46 -10.82
N ARG A 61 0.18 -2.71 -10.46
CA ARG A 61 -1.14 -3.15 -9.97
C ARG A 61 -1.04 -3.72 -8.56
N PRO A 62 -2.13 -3.71 -7.79
CA PRO A 62 -2.09 -4.25 -6.44
C PRO A 62 -1.69 -5.73 -6.42
N MET A 63 -0.79 -6.09 -5.49
CA MET A 63 -0.26 -7.44 -5.41
C MET A 63 -1.31 -8.48 -4.99
N CYS A 64 -2.32 -8.03 -4.23
CA CYS A 64 -3.45 -8.86 -3.79
C CYS A 64 -4.76 -8.27 -4.30
N ALA A 65 -5.70 -9.13 -4.67
CA ALA A 65 -7.07 -8.74 -5.02
C ALA A 65 -7.81 -8.09 -3.84
N ASP A 66 -7.41 -8.39 -2.60
CA ASP A 66 -7.82 -7.66 -1.41
C ASP A 66 -6.73 -6.66 -1.00
N THR A 67 -6.95 -5.38 -1.30
CA THR A 67 -6.01 -4.30 -0.96
C THR A 67 -6.16 -3.81 0.49
N GLY A 68 -6.90 -4.54 1.31
CA GLY A 68 -7.06 -4.27 2.73
C GLY A 68 -7.79 -2.96 3.04
N LEU A 69 -7.39 -2.33 4.15
CA LEU A 69 -8.02 -1.14 4.70
C LEU A 69 -6.97 -0.03 4.84
N PRO A 70 -7.08 1.08 4.08
CA PRO A 70 -6.18 2.21 4.22
C PRO A 70 -6.15 2.73 5.66
N ARG A 71 -4.96 2.79 6.26
CA ARG A 71 -4.72 3.28 7.62
C ARG A 71 -3.43 4.09 7.64
N TYR A 72 -3.51 5.29 8.20
CA TYR A 72 -2.33 6.12 8.45
C TYR A 72 -2.02 6.13 9.94
N TYR A 73 -0.76 5.88 10.27
CA TYR A 73 -0.20 6.14 11.59
C TYR A 73 0.74 7.33 11.47
N ILE A 74 0.43 8.41 12.17
CA ILE A 74 1.13 9.68 12.04
C ILE A 74 1.76 10.04 13.37
N LYS A 75 3.06 10.28 13.36
CA LYS A 75 3.80 10.86 14.48
C LYS A 75 4.17 12.29 14.09
N VAL A 76 3.69 13.26 14.86
CA VAL A 76 3.93 14.68 14.61
C VAL A 76 4.78 15.26 15.73
N GLY A 77 5.87 15.93 15.35
CA GLY A 77 6.73 16.61 16.31
C GLY A 77 6.10 17.89 16.85
N ASN A 78 6.47 18.29 18.07
CA ASN A 78 5.87 19.43 18.76
C ASN A 78 5.95 20.75 17.97
N GLU A 79 7.01 20.93 17.16
CA GLU A 79 7.25 22.15 16.39
C GLU A 79 6.78 22.04 14.92
N ALA A 80 6.18 20.91 14.53
CA ALA A 80 5.70 20.72 13.17
C ALA A 80 4.51 21.65 12.89
N LYS A 81 4.66 22.49 11.86
CA LYS A 81 3.61 23.39 11.40
C LYS A 81 2.94 22.79 10.17
N LEU A 82 1.66 22.43 10.28
CA LEU A 82 0.84 21.92 9.18
C LEU A 82 0.02 23.06 8.60
N GLU A 83 0.05 23.23 7.27
CA GLU A 83 -0.86 24.15 6.59
C GLU A 83 -2.31 23.75 6.90
N GLY A 84 -3.12 24.68 7.42
CA GLY A 84 -4.51 24.41 7.81
C GLY A 84 -4.70 23.45 9.00
N GLY A 85 -3.62 23.06 9.69
CA GLY A 85 -3.66 22.21 10.87
C GLY A 85 -4.06 20.76 10.61
N PHE A 86 -4.45 20.04 11.67
CA PHE A 86 -4.76 18.60 11.60
C PHE A 86 -5.98 18.25 10.75
N VAL A 87 -6.96 19.17 10.63
CA VAL A 87 -8.14 18.97 9.78
C VAL A 87 -7.73 18.97 8.30
N ALA A 88 -6.85 19.90 7.91
CA ALA A 88 -6.32 19.94 6.55
C ALA A 88 -5.44 18.70 6.27
N LEU A 89 -4.66 18.24 7.25
CA LEU A 89 -3.92 16.98 7.14
C LEU A 89 -4.87 15.79 6.91
N GLU A 90 -5.90 15.59 7.73
CA GLU A 90 -6.88 14.51 7.55
C GLU A 90 -7.54 14.56 6.16
N LYS A 91 -7.90 15.76 5.69
CA LYS A 91 -8.43 15.98 4.35
C LYS A 91 -7.43 15.56 3.25
N ALA A 92 -6.15 15.93 3.38
CA ALA A 92 -5.11 15.53 2.44
C ALA A 92 -4.98 14.01 2.34
N LEU A 93 -4.97 13.31 3.48
CA LEU A 93 -4.88 11.85 3.52
C LEU A 93 -6.09 11.16 2.90
N ARG A 94 -7.29 11.71 3.11
CA ARG A 94 -8.51 11.18 2.48
C ARG A 94 -8.54 11.41 0.98
N GLN A 95 -8.09 12.57 0.51
CA GLN A 95 -7.96 12.85 -0.91
C GLN A 95 -6.96 11.90 -1.57
N ALA A 96 -5.79 11.71 -0.96
CA ALA A 96 -4.80 10.75 -1.43
C ALA A 96 -5.34 9.32 -1.48
N THR A 97 -6.09 8.90 -0.47
CA THR A 97 -6.70 7.56 -0.44
C THR A 97 -7.75 7.39 -1.53
N ALA A 98 -8.60 8.40 -1.76
CA ALA A 98 -9.59 8.39 -2.83
C ALA A 98 -8.93 8.35 -4.21
N ARG A 99 -7.88 9.15 -4.42
CA ARG A 99 -7.08 9.16 -5.65
C ARG A 99 -6.42 7.81 -5.88
N ALA A 100 -5.74 7.26 -4.87
CA ALA A 100 -5.09 5.96 -4.96
C ALA A 100 -6.08 4.82 -5.26
N THR A 101 -7.29 4.89 -4.71
CA THR A 101 -8.34 3.90 -5.00
C THR A 101 -8.71 3.87 -6.48
N GLN A 102 -8.66 5.01 -7.17
CA GLN A 102 -8.97 5.12 -8.59
C GLN A 102 -7.75 4.85 -9.49
N GLU A 103 -6.59 5.42 -9.16
CA GLU A 103 -5.40 5.41 -10.01
C GLU A 103 -4.53 4.15 -9.83
N ILE A 104 -4.49 3.55 -8.63
CA ILE A 104 -3.74 2.31 -8.31
C ILE A 104 -4.68 1.09 -8.26
N PRO A 105 -5.83 1.17 -8.96
CA PRO A 105 -7.06 0.42 -8.71
C PRO A 105 -7.15 -0.36 -7.38
N LEU A 106 -7.09 0.32 -6.23
CA LEU A 106 -7.32 -0.36 -4.95
C LEU A 106 -8.77 -0.86 -4.86
N ARG A 107 -8.99 -2.01 -4.23
CA ARG A 107 -10.34 -2.56 -4.06
C ARG A 107 -11.10 -1.73 -3.02
N PRO A 108 -12.31 -1.23 -3.33
CA PRO A 108 -13.15 -0.52 -2.37
C PRO A 108 -13.78 -1.50 -1.38
N ASN A 109 -12.98 -1.95 -0.41
CA ASN A 109 -13.36 -2.98 0.56
C ASN A 109 -14.36 -2.51 1.63
N ARG A 110 -14.66 -1.21 1.71
CA ARG A 110 -15.63 -0.64 2.66
C ARG A 110 -16.99 -0.49 1.99
N VAL A 111 -17.99 -1.11 2.60
CA VAL A 111 -19.40 -0.97 2.20
C VAL A 111 -20.16 -0.15 3.24
N HIS A 112 -21.11 0.67 2.80
CA HIS A 112 -21.99 1.38 3.71
C HIS A 112 -22.93 0.37 4.40
N PRO A 113 -23.08 0.41 5.73
CA PRO A 113 -23.85 -0.60 6.46
C PRO A 113 -25.35 -0.61 6.11
N LEU A 114 -25.89 0.50 5.57
CA LEU A 114 -27.32 0.63 5.28
C LEU A 114 -27.71 0.40 3.81
N TRP A 115 -26.85 0.71 2.84
CA TRP A 115 -27.29 0.86 1.44
C TRP A 115 -26.35 0.27 0.39
N ARG A 116 -25.40 -0.58 0.80
CA ARG A 116 -24.36 -1.24 -0.01
C ARG A 116 -24.29 -0.86 -1.49
#